data_AF-A0A7W0J500-F1
#
_entry.id   AF-A0A7W0J500-F1
#
_cell.length_a   1.000
_cell.length_b   1.000
_cell.length_c   1.000
_cell.angle_alpha   90.00
_cell.angle_beta   90.00
_cell.angle_gamma   90.00
#
_symmetry.space_group_name_H-M   'P 1'
#
loop_
_entity.id
_entity.type
_entity.pdbx_description
1 polymer ?
#
loop_
_entity_poly.entity_id
_entity_poly.type
_entity_poly.pdbx_seq_one_letter_code
_entity_poly.pdbx_strand_id
1 'polypeptide(L)'
;MEPASGLRLDHNHQLSLREFPYIIRWRDDRCNRCGKCTAVCPIKAIEPTVKVQRHVSSEGDSPAPKAERKVIQVVEQITDMERYCTGCGACMLVCPNEAIEPEFNPQNKFLHYKNKGGEGYKRGGRRNDPAISTLDRLKFTRISMLTDPALDAGRHEFRVRTLLGRILPPEELP
;
A
#
# COMPACT_ATOMS: atom_id res chain seq x y z
N MET A 1 -16.36 -28.95 -26.85
CA MET A 1 -16.45 -27.58 -26.29
C MET A 1 -15.19 -27.37 -25.48
N GLU A 2 -14.12 -26.94 -26.15
CA GLU A 2 -12.83 -26.75 -25.47
C GLU A 2 -12.92 -25.53 -24.53
N PRO A 3 -12.48 -25.64 -23.27
CA PRO A 3 -12.42 -24.48 -22.39
C PRO A 3 -11.38 -23.51 -22.94
N ALA A 4 -11.74 -22.23 -23.04
CA ALA A 4 -10.86 -21.16 -23.46
C ALA A 4 -9.60 -21.11 -22.57
N SER A 5 -8.53 -21.75 -23.03
CA SER A 5 -7.22 -21.82 -22.40
C SER A 5 -6.53 -20.45 -22.52
N GLY A 6 -6.82 -19.55 -21.58
CA GLY A 6 -6.08 -18.28 -21.52
C GLY A 6 -6.66 -17.16 -20.68
N LEU A 7 -7.92 -17.24 -20.23
CA LEU A 7 -8.51 -16.25 -19.33
C LEU A 7 -8.64 -16.85 -17.93
N ARG A 8 -7.54 -16.78 -17.16
CA ARG A 8 -7.62 -16.84 -15.69
C ARG A 8 -8.33 -15.56 -15.22
N LEU A 9 -9.65 -15.60 -15.16
CA LEU A 9 -10.52 -14.52 -14.68
C LEU A 9 -10.67 -14.54 -13.16
N ASP A 10 -10.18 -15.58 -12.50
CA ASP A 10 -10.24 -15.80 -11.07
C ASP A 10 -9.02 -15.18 -10.37
N HIS A 11 -9.03 -13.85 -10.21
CA HIS A 11 -8.12 -13.14 -9.29
C HIS A 11 -8.53 -13.32 -7.81
N ASN A 12 -9.45 -14.23 -7.52
CA ASN A 12 -9.80 -14.60 -6.16
C ASN A 12 -8.51 -15.03 -5.45
N HIS A 13 -8.19 -14.41 -4.32
CA HIS A 13 -6.97 -14.59 -3.50
C HIS A 13 -5.72 -13.76 -3.85
N GLN A 14 -5.76 -12.88 -4.86
CA GLN A 14 -4.65 -11.95 -5.11
C GLN A 14 -4.88 -10.60 -4.40
N LEU A 15 -3.79 -10.01 -3.89
CA LEU A 15 -3.83 -8.69 -3.27
C LEU A 15 -4.15 -7.63 -4.33
N SER A 16 -5.11 -6.77 -4.03
CA SER A 16 -5.42 -5.60 -4.87
C SER A 16 -4.57 -4.40 -4.46
N LEU A 17 -4.34 -3.47 -5.39
CA LEU A 17 -3.63 -2.21 -5.11
C LEU A 17 -4.31 -1.36 -4.01
N ARG A 18 -5.62 -1.55 -3.78
CA ARG A 18 -6.37 -0.84 -2.73
C ARG A 18 -5.94 -1.24 -1.32
N GLU A 19 -5.25 -2.36 -1.16
CA GLU A 19 -4.75 -2.78 0.15
C GLU A 19 -3.41 -2.13 0.52
N PHE A 20 -2.79 -1.41 -0.41
CA PHE A 20 -1.50 -0.73 -0.22
C PHE A 20 -1.68 0.73 0.23
N PRO A 21 -0.72 1.27 1.01
CA PRO A 21 -0.82 2.62 1.57
C PRO A 21 -0.62 3.70 0.51
N TYR A 22 0.17 3.43 -0.53
CA TYR A 22 0.36 4.33 -1.65
C TYR A 22 0.05 3.60 -2.95
N ILE A 23 -0.75 4.24 -3.80
CA ILE A 23 -1.10 3.78 -5.14
C ILE A 23 -0.41 4.69 -6.14
N ILE A 24 0.30 4.09 -7.09
CA ILE A 24 0.98 4.83 -8.15
C ILE A 24 -0.04 5.28 -9.19
N ARG A 25 -0.12 6.59 -9.38
CA ARG A 25 -0.86 7.21 -10.47
C ARG A 25 0.10 7.41 -11.63
N TRP A 26 -0.15 6.68 -12.70
CA TRP A 26 0.63 6.75 -13.93
C TRP A 26 -0.24 7.24 -15.08
N ARG A 27 0.35 8.07 -15.94
CA ARG A 27 -0.30 8.76 -17.04
C ARG A 27 0.33 8.39 -18.38
N ASP A 28 -0.39 7.63 -19.20
CA ASP A 28 0.07 7.22 -20.55
C ASP A 28 0.27 8.43 -21.48
N ASP A 29 -0.56 9.46 -21.35
CA ASP A 29 -0.52 10.67 -22.18
C ASP A 29 0.77 11.50 -22.03
N ARG A 30 1.45 11.39 -20.88
CA ARG A 30 2.69 12.13 -20.58
C ARG A 30 3.93 11.25 -20.58
N CYS A 31 3.78 9.94 -20.46
CA CYS A 31 4.91 9.04 -20.25
C CYS A 31 5.68 8.80 -21.56
N ASN A 32 6.94 9.25 -21.60
CA ASN A 32 7.86 8.96 -22.71
C ASN A 32 8.57 7.59 -22.60
N ARG A 33 8.22 6.79 -21.59
CA ARG A 33 8.71 5.41 -21.39
C ARG A 33 10.23 5.29 -21.25
N CYS A 34 10.90 6.31 -20.70
CA CYS A 34 12.35 6.31 -20.51
C CYS A 34 12.89 5.39 -19.39
N GLY A 35 12.05 4.86 -18.50
CA GLY A 35 12.46 3.92 -17.44
C GLY A 35 13.19 4.55 -16.23
N LYS A 36 13.34 5.88 -16.16
CA LYS A 36 14.02 6.53 -15.02
C LYS A 36 13.35 6.24 -13.67
N CYS A 37 12.01 6.24 -13.65
CA CYS A 37 11.24 6.00 -12.43
C CYS A 37 11.41 4.57 -11.88
N THR A 38 11.47 3.57 -12.75
CA THR A 38 11.67 2.17 -12.34
C THR A 38 13.11 1.94 -11.87
N ALA A 39 14.09 2.61 -12.48
CA ALA A 39 15.48 2.53 -12.07
C ALA A 39 15.77 3.15 -10.69
N VAL A 40 15.13 4.29 -10.37
CA VAL A 40 15.38 4.99 -9.10
C VAL A 40 14.63 4.39 -7.90
N CYS A 41 13.62 3.54 -8.12
CA CYS A 41 12.77 3.06 -7.05
C CYS A 41 13.56 2.17 -6.05
N PRO A 42 13.75 2.60 -4.79
CA PRO A 42 14.64 1.91 -3.87
C PRO A 42 14.12 0.52 -3.47
N ILE A 43 12.80 0.36 -3.41
CA ILE A 43 12.12 -0.89 -3.04
C ILE A 43 11.65 -1.67 -4.29
N LYS A 44 11.90 -1.13 -5.50
CA LYS A 44 11.44 -1.70 -6.77
C LYS A 44 9.93 -1.97 -6.77
N ALA A 45 9.13 -1.01 -6.31
CA ALA A 45 7.68 -1.12 -6.19
C ALA A 45 6.91 -0.95 -7.52
N ILE A 46 7.62 -0.54 -8.57
CA ILE A 46 7.08 -0.35 -9.92
C ILE A 46 7.95 -1.04 -10.96
N GLU A 47 7.33 -1.54 -12.02
CA GLU A 47 8.01 -2.23 -13.12
C GLU A 47 7.40 -1.87 -14.49
N PRO A 48 8.20 -1.92 -15.57
CA PRO A 48 7.69 -1.75 -16.91
C PRO A 48 6.98 -3.03 -17.37
N THR A 49 5.72 -2.91 -17.78
CA THR A 49 4.88 -4.03 -18.21
C THR A 49 4.23 -3.70 -19.55
N VAL A 50 3.82 -4.73 -20.30
CA VAL A 50 3.04 -4.58 -21.53
C VAL A 50 1.64 -5.13 -21.28
N LYS A 51 0.62 -4.32 -21.55
CA LYS A 51 -0.80 -4.70 -21.41
C LYS A 51 -1.50 -4.64 -22.76
N VAL A 52 -2.40 -5.59 -22.97
CA VAL A 52 -3.31 -5.58 -24.12
C VAL A 52 -4.63 -4.95 -23.69
N GLN A 53 -4.94 -3.79 -24.24
CA GLN A 53 -6.19 -3.08 -24.00
C GLN A 53 -7.14 -3.36 -25.16
N ARG A 54 -8.33 -3.86 -24.84
CA ARG A 54 -9.43 -3.94 -25.81
C ARG A 54 -10.16 -2.60 -25.80
N HIS A 55 -10.08 -1.85 -26.90
CA HIS A 55 -10.81 -0.61 -27.10
C HIS A 55 -12.00 -0.90 -28.02
N VAL A 56 -13.20 -0.54 -27.58
CA VAL A 56 -14.40 -0.67 -28.42
C VAL A 56 -14.74 0.74 -28.89
N SER A 57 -14.46 1.02 -30.16
CA SER A 57 -14.86 2.26 -30.82
C SER A 57 -16.14 2.03 -31.61
N SER A 58 -17.00 3.04 -31.63
CA SER A 58 -18.24 3.05 -32.40
C SER A 58 -18.34 4.40 -33.10
N GLU A 59 -17.71 4.50 -34.27
CA GLU A 59 -17.64 5.71 -35.09
C GLU A 59 -18.52 5.57 -36.34
N GLY A 60 -19.14 6.68 -36.78
CA GLY A 60 -20.00 6.76 -37.98
C GLY A 60 -21.46 7.17 -37.69
N ASP A 61 -22.23 7.45 -38.76
CA ASP A 61 -23.65 7.87 -38.67
C ASP A 61 -24.59 6.76 -38.16
N SER A 62 -24.18 5.49 -38.31
CA SER A 62 -24.82 4.32 -37.71
C SER A 62 -23.76 3.52 -36.96
N PRO A 63 -23.60 3.73 -35.63
CA PRO A 63 -22.47 3.20 -34.88
C PRO A 63 -22.58 1.68 -34.69
N ALA A 64 -21.77 0.93 -35.44
CA ALA A 64 -21.52 -0.49 -35.18
C ALA A 64 -20.26 -0.65 -34.30
N PRO A 65 -20.32 -1.39 -33.17
CA PRO A 65 -19.19 -1.53 -32.28
C PRO A 65 -18.07 -2.36 -32.94
N LYS A 66 -16.89 -1.75 -33.11
CA LYS A 66 -15.68 -2.43 -33.56
C LYS A 66 -14.73 -2.58 -32.37
N ALA A 67 -14.31 -3.81 -32.10
CA ALA A 67 -13.37 -4.11 -31.04
C ALA A 67 -11.94 -4.15 -31.60
N GLU A 68 -11.13 -3.17 -31.23
CA GLU A 68 -9.72 -3.11 -31.55
C GLU A 68 -8.88 -3.56 -30.34
N ARG A 69 -7.77 -4.24 -30.61
CA ARG A 69 -6.81 -4.63 -29.57
C ARG A 69 -5.56 -3.76 -29.72
N LYS A 70 -5.29 -2.93 -28.72
CA LYS A 70 -4.11 -2.07 -28.66
C LYS A 70 -3.13 -2.62 -27.63
N VAL A 71 -1.87 -2.74 -28.01
CA VAL A 71 -0.79 -3.09 -27.08
C VAL A 71 -0.21 -1.80 -26.51
N ILE A 72 -0.21 -1.66 -25.19
CA ILE A 72 0.31 -0.49 -24.49
C ILE A 72 1.44 -0.89 -23.53
N GLN A 73 2.47 -0.06 -23.46
CA GLN A 73 3.56 -0.19 -22.50
C GLN A 73 3.21 0.69 -21.29
N VAL A 74 3.15 0.10 -20.11
CA VAL A 74 2.72 0.74 -18.87
C VAL A 74 3.79 0.62 -17.80
N VAL A 75 3.80 1.57 -16.87
CA VAL A 75 4.52 1.40 -15.61
C VAL A 75 3.52 0.91 -14.57
N GLU A 76 3.68 -0.33 -14.13
CA GLU A 76 2.76 -1.01 -13.23
C GLU A 76 3.33 -1.05 -11.80
N GLN A 77 2.44 -0.86 -10.82
CA GLN A 77 2.78 -1.08 -9.42
C GLN A 77 2.62 -2.55 -9.06
N ILE A 78 3.60 -3.09 -8.36
CA ILE A 78 3.62 -4.48 -7.91
C ILE A 78 2.69 -4.65 -6.71
N THR A 79 1.95 -5.76 -6.68
CA THR A 79 1.02 -6.14 -5.61
C THR A 79 1.67 -7.03 -4.53
N ASP A 80 2.99 -6.96 -4.40
CA ASP A 80 3.77 -7.68 -3.40
C ASP A 80 3.95 -6.82 -2.14
N MET A 81 3.64 -7.40 -0.98
CA MET A 81 3.69 -6.74 0.32
C MET A 81 5.12 -6.40 0.77
N GLU A 82 6.12 -7.12 0.27
CA GLU A 82 7.54 -6.84 0.57
C GLU A 82 8.08 -5.70 -0.29
N ARG A 83 7.61 -5.60 -1.53
CA ARG A 83 8.03 -4.59 -2.53
C ARG A 83 7.04 -3.43 -2.65
N TYR A 84 6.30 -3.12 -1.60
CA TYR A 84 5.28 -2.07 -1.64
C TYR A 84 5.85 -0.65 -1.80
N CYS A 85 5.04 0.24 -2.38
CA CYS A 85 5.37 1.66 -2.45
C CYS A 85 5.24 2.32 -1.07
N THR A 86 6.32 2.97 -0.62
CA THR A 86 6.39 3.69 0.66
C THR A 86 5.99 5.16 0.58
N GLY A 87 5.69 5.66 -0.63
CA GLY A 87 5.36 7.08 -0.84
C GLY A 87 6.56 8.02 -0.84
N CYS A 88 7.78 7.52 -1.00
CA CYS A 88 9.01 8.34 -0.96
C CYS A 88 9.15 9.41 -2.06
N GLY A 89 8.32 9.39 -3.10
CA GLY A 89 8.31 10.41 -4.16
C GLY A 89 9.49 10.38 -5.15
N ALA A 90 10.46 9.46 -5.00
CA ALA A 90 11.64 9.40 -5.87
C ALA A 90 11.28 9.28 -7.37
N CYS A 91 10.24 8.50 -7.70
CA CYS A 91 9.76 8.35 -9.07
C CYS A 91 9.21 9.66 -9.67
N MET A 92 8.55 10.48 -8.86
CA MET A 92 8.01 11.79 -9.25
C MET A 92 9.16 12.76 -9.54
N LEU A 93 10.16 12.81 -8.67
CA LEU A 93 11.30 13.73 -8.78
C LEU A 93 12.16 13.50 -10.03
N VAL A 94 12.30 12.24 -10.49
CA VAL A 94 13.10 11.93 -11.68
C VAL A 94 12.30 12.00 -12.98
N CYS A 95 10.98 12.15 -12.93
CA CYS A 95 10.13 12.14 -14.11
C CYS A 95 10.09 13.54 -14.76
N PRO A 96 10.64 13.73 -15.97
CA PRO A 96 10.68 15.05 -16.59
C PRO A 96 9.30 15.57 -17.04
N ASN A 97 8.33 14.67 -17.23
CA ASN A 97 7.00 14.99 -17.75
C ASN A 97 5.90 14.88 -16.69
N GLU A 98 6.26 14.68 -15.42
CA GLU A 98 5.29 14.49 -14.31
C GLU A 98 4.23 13.41 -14.65
N ALA A 99 4.68 12.30 -15.23
CA ALA A 99 3.81 11.22 -15.69
C ALA A 99 3.52 10.16 -14.62
N ILE A 100 4.15 10.27 -13.45
CA ILE A 100 4.04 9.28 -12.37
C ILE A 100 4.12 9.96 -11.00
N GLU A 101 3.23 9.60 -10.09
CA GLU A 101 3.22 10.08 -8.71
C GLU A 101 2.66 9.03 -7.75
N PRO A 102 3.14 8.96 -6.50
CA PRO A 102 2.51 8.16 -5.46
C PRO A 102 1.35 8.93 -4.80
N GLU A 103 0.15 8.37 -4.84
CA GLU A 103 -1.04 8.89 -4.15
C GLU A 103 -1.29 8.10 -2.87
N PHE A 104 -1.46 8.79 -1.74
CA PHE A 104 -1.79 8.13 -0.47
C PHE A 104 -3.24 7.62 -0.47
N ASN A 105 -3.41 6.34 -0.12
CA ASN A 105 -4.69 5.68 -0.03
C ASN A 105 -5.13 5.57 1.44
N PRO A 106 -6.11 6.36 1.91
CA PRO A 106 -6.54 6.33 3.31
C PRO A 106 -7.30 5.06 3.70
N GLN A 107 -7.83 4.31 2.72
CA GLN A 107 -8.66 3.11 2.96
C GLN A 107 -7.85 1.80 2.92
N ASN A 108 -6.52 1.88 2.97
CA ASN A 108 -5.65 0.72 2.87
C ASN A 108 -5.78 -0.21 4.09
N LYS A 109 -5.70 -1.53 3.87
CA LYS A 109 -5.59 -2.53 4.94
C LYS A 109 -4.17 -3.10 5.03
N PHE A 110 -3.17 -2.27 4.75
CA PHE A 110 -1.77 -2.70 4.62
C PHE A 110 -1.26 -3.47 5.84
N LEU A 111 -1.54 -2.96 7.04
CA LEU A 111 -1.10 -3.58 8.29
C LEU A 111 -1.70 -4.97 8.51
N HIS A 112 -2.92 -5.23 8.02
CA HIS A 112 -3.57 -6.54 8.12
C HIS A 112 -2.79 -7.59 7.31
N TYR A 113 -2.37 -7.24 6.11
CA TYR A 113 -1.69 -8.18 5.21
C TYR A 113 -0.18 -8.26 5.43
N LYS A 114 0.45 -7.21 5.96
CA LYS A 114 1.88 -7.18 6.27
C LYS A 114 2.24 -7.99 7.53
N ASN A 115 1.40 -7.92 8.56
CA ASN A 115 1.72 -8.50 9.88
C ASN A 115 1.22 -9.94 10.03
N LYS A 116 1.52 -10.83 9.06
CA LYS A 116 1.07 -12.24 9.11
C LYS A 116 1.62 -13.03 10.31
N GLY A 117 2.81 -12.68 10.79
CA GLY A 117 3.47 -13.37 11.92
C GLY A 117 3.00 -12.96 13.31
N GLY A 118 2.05 -12.00 13.43
CA GLY A 118 1.64 -11.49 14.74
C GLY A 118 2.77 -10.77 15.51
N GLU A 119 3.85 -10.42 14.81
CA GLU A 119 4.93 -9.62 15.36
C GLU A 119 4.44 -8.19 15.59
N GLY A 120 4.79 -7.62 16.75
CA GLY A 120 4.50 -6.22 17.05
C GLY A 120 5.17 -5.30 16.03
N TYR A 121 4.54 -4.16 15.76
CA TYR A 121 5.07 -3.17 14.82
C TYR A 121 6.42 -2.62 15.32
N LYS A 122 7.52 -3.03 14.67
CA LYS A 122 8.88 -2.57 14.99
C LYS A 122 9.08 -1.16 14.40
N ARG A 123 8.92 -0.12 15.22
CA ARG A 123 9.43 1.23 14.91
C ARG A 123 10.95 1.15 14.93
N GLY A 124 11.55 0.90 13.77
CA GLY A 124 13.00 0.79 13.60
C GLY A 124 13.74 1.77 14.48
N GLY A 125 14.43 1.24 15.48
CA GLY A 125 15.12 1.98 16.51
C GLY A 125 16.30 1.14 16.98
N ARG A 126 17.42 1.81 17.22
CA ARG A 126 18.60 1.21 17.85
C ARG A 126 18.29 0.97 19.33
N ARG A 127 17.39 0.05 19.64
CA ARG A 127 17.22 -0.42 21.00
C ARG A 127 18.45 -1.24 21.35
N ASN A 128 19.17 -0.78 22.38
CA ASN A 128 20.30 -1.51 22.95
C ASN A 128 19.83 -2.74 23.75
N ASP A 129 18.57 -2.75 24.18
CA ASP A 129 17.97 -3.86 24.91
C ASP A 129 17.30 -4.85 23.93
N PRO A 130 17.78 -6.10 23.83
CA PRO A 130 17.19 -7.13 23.00
C PRO A 130 15.85 -7.67 23.55
N ALA A 131 15.48 -7.33 24.78
CA ALA A 131 14.23 -7.78 25.38
C ALA A 131 13.00 -7.08 24.74
N ILE A 132 11.92 -7.86 24.58
CA ILE A 132 10.61 -7.35 24.16
C ILE A 132 10.15 -6.29 25.16
N SER A 133 9.74 -5.11 24.65
CA SER A 133 9.31 -4.00 25.51
C SER A 133 8.13 -4.42 26.40
N THR A 134 8.05 -3.87 27.61
CA THR A 134 6.94 -4.13 28.53
C THR A 134 5.58 -3.84 27.88
N LEU A 135 5.51 -2.83 26.99
CA LEU A 135 4.32 -2.49 26.22
C LEU A 135 4.01 -3.52 25.13
N ASP A 136 5.02 -4.09 24.47
CA ASP A 136 4.83 -5.15 23.47
C ASP A 136 4.44 -6.50 24.11
N ARG A 137 4.75 -6.68 25.41
CA ARG A 137 4.30 -7.83 26.20
C ARG A 137 2.83 -7.72 26.61
N LEU A 138 2.27 -6.51 26.66
CA LEU A 138 0.86 -6.29 26.97
C LEU A 138 0.01 -6.66 25.73
N LYS A 139 -0.39 -7.94 25.65
CA LYS A 139 -1.36 -8.42 24.67
C LYS A 139 -2.74 -8.51 25.32
N PHE A 140 -3.66 -7.65 24.89
CA PHE A 140 -5.07 -7.75 25.27
C PHE A 140 -5.73 -8.88 24.47
N THR A 141 -5.80 -10.07 25.06
CA THR A 141 -6.34 -11.28 24.40
C THR A 141 -7.84 -11.47 24.65
N ARG A 142 -8.36 -10.96 25.77
CA ARG A 142 -9.78 -10.96 26.11
C ARG A 142 -10.19 -9.57 26.55
N ILE A 143 -11.08 -8.98 25.76
CA ILE A 143 -11.79 -7.78 26.10
C ILE A 143 -13.06 -8.25 26.84
N SER A 144 -13.19 -7.92 28.13
CA SER A 144 -14.46 -8.16 28.83
C SER A 144 -15.56 -7.36 28.10
N MET A 145 -16.79 -7.89 27.99
CA MET A 145 -17.90 -7.16 27.38
C MET A 145 -18.18 -5.80 28.04
N LEU A 146 -17.68 -5.58 29.26
CA LEU A 146 -17.75 -4.31 30.00
C LEU A 146 -16.68 -3.28 29.58
N THR A 147 -15.67 -3.69 28.83
CA THR A 147 -14.52 -2.88 28.41
C THR A 147 -14.28 -2.99 26.90
N ASP A 148 -15.34 -3.15 26.10
CA ASP A 148 -15.22 -3.17 24.64
C ASP A 148 -14.72 -1.80 24.14
N PRO A 149 -13.49 -1.69 23.59
CA PRO A 149 -12.95 -0.42 23.10
C PRO A 149 -13.79 0.20 22.00
N ALA A 150 -14.58 -0.58 21.24
CA ALA A 150 -15.48 -0.04 20.22
C ALA A 150 -16.69 0.67 20.83
N LEU A 151 -17.18 0.23 22.00
CA LEU A 151 -18.26 0.86 22.76
C LEU A 151 -17.75 1.93 23.75
N ASP A 152 -16.50 1.82 24.18
CA ASP A 152 -15.90 2.65 25.24
C ASP A 152 -15.00 3.79 24.71
N ALA A 153 -14.61 3.76 23.42
CA ALA A 153 -13.84 4.83 22.77
C ALA A 153 -14.57 6.18 22.74
N GLY A 154 -15.89 6.20 22.89
CA GLY A 154 -16.67 7.44 23.01
C GLY A 154 -16.74 8.03 24.43
N ARG A 155 -16.42 7.24 25.48
CA ARG A 155 -16.49 7.67 26.88
C ARG A 155 -15.12 7.97 27.49
N HIS A 156 -14.06 7.39 26.94
CA HIS A 156 -12.69 7.58 27.42
C HIS A 156 -11.79 8.13 26.31
N GLU A 157 -11.34 9.38 26.46
CA GLU A 157 -10.16 9.85 25.73
C GLU A 157 -8.92 9.14 26.30
N PHE A 158 -8.46 8.08 25.61
CA PHE A 158 -7.17 7.48 25.91
C PHE A 158 -6.06 8.43 25.41
N ARG A 159 -5.70 9.40 26.24
CA ARG A 159 -4.48 10.19 26.00
C ARG A 159 -3.28 9.29 26.26
N VAL A 160 -2.67 8.79 25.18
CA VAL A 160 -1.32 8.22 25.23
C VAL A 160 -0.35 9.37 25.49
N ARG A 161 -0.27 9.82 26.75
CA ARG A 161 0.84 10.63 27.21
C ARG A 161 2.05 9.70 27.23
N THR A 162 2.87 9.76 26.19
CA THR A 162 4.18 9.15 26.21
C THR A 162 4.94 9.69 27.42
N LEU A 163 5.14 8.85 28.44
CA LEU A 163 6.13 9.13 29.51
C LEU A 163 7.56 9.20 28.95
N LEU A 164 7.74 8.78 27.69
CA LEU A 164 8.98 8.92 26.95
C LEU A 164 9.16 10.37 26.50
N GLY A 165 9.64 11.17 27.45
CA GLY A 165 10.10 12.53 27.21
C GLY A 165 11.01 13.05 28.30
N ARG A 166 10.72 12.79 29.59
CA ARG A 166 11.54 13.21 30.73
C ARG A 166 11.30 12.27 31.90
N ILE A 167 12.18 11.30 32.09
CA ILE A 167 12.21 10.53 33.34
C ILE A 167 12.79 11.50 34.38
N LEU A 168 11.95 11.97 35.30
CA LEU A 168 12.43 12.64 36.50
C LEU A 168 13.22 11.63 37.35
N PRO A 169 14.24 12.08 38.10
CA PRO A 169 14.95 11.20 39.01
C PRO A 169 13.98 10.58 40.04
N PRO A 170 14.27 9.39 40.59
CA PRO A 170 13.34 8.60 41.41
C PRO A 170 12.75 9.36 42.61
N GLU A 171 13.46 10.38 43.10
CA GLU A 171 13.06 11.20 44.24
C GLU A 171 11.93 12.20 43.93
N GLU A 172 11.62 12.44 42.64
CA GLU A 172 10.65 13.45 42.18
C GLU A 172 9.41 12.86 41.50
N LEU A 173 9.19 11.55 41.60
CA LEU A 173 7.95 10.91 41.15
C LEU A 173 6.85 11.09 42.22
N PRO A 174 5.62 11.49 41.84
CA PRO A 174 4.48 11.57 42.76
C PRO A 174 3.96 10.20 43.22
#